data_AF-A0A838J554-F1
#
_entry.id   AF-A0A838J554-F1
#
_cell.length_a   1.000
_cell.length_b   1.000
_cell.length_c   1.000
_cell.angle_alpha   90.00
_cell.angle_beta   90.00
_cell.angle_gamma   90.00
#
_symmetry.space_group_name_H-M   'P 1'
#
loop_
_entity.id
_entity.type
_entity.pdbx_description
1 polymer ?
#
loop_
_entity_poly.entity_id
_entity_poly.type
_entity_poly.pdbx_seq_one_letter_code
_entity_poly.pdbx_strand_id
1 'polypeptide(L)'
;YQSAREGAFSYAIPRLTAGATYTVKLDFAELYWTKAGQRVFNVSANGQVKLSNVDIVAAAGVGNKAVVRQFTVTADGSGTITLQFTTVVDNAQVSGIEILSS
;
A
#
# COMPACT_ATOMS: atom_id res chain seq x y z
N TYR A 1 -6.65 -13.37 -2.32
CA TYR A 1 -7.37 -12.10 -2.07
C TYR A 1 -8.53 -12.01 -3.05
N GLN A 2 -9.75 -11.77 -2.57
CA GLN A 2 -10.97 -11.66 -3.40
C GLN A 2 -11.68 -10.31 -3.22
N SER A 3 -11.14 -9.43 -2.37
CA SER A 3 -11.64 -8.09 -2.10
C SER A 3 -10.46 -7.12 -2.01
N ALA A 4 -10.71 -5.86 -2.37
CA ALA A 4 -9.78 -4.77 -2.23
C ALA A 4 -10.55 -3.48 -1.91
N ARG A 5 -9.92 -2.57 -1.16
CA ARG A 5 -10.40 -1.18 -1.12
C ARG A 5 -9.82 -0.44 -2.32
N GLU A 6 -10.64 0.34 -3.00
CA GLU A 6 -10.26 1.08 -4.19
C GLU A 6 -10.48 2.60 -4.04
N GLY A 7 -9.70 3.37 -4.81
CA GLY A 7 -9.79 4.83 -4.93
C GLY A 7 -8.58 5.54 -4.35
N ALA A 8 -8.63 6.88 -4.30
CA ALA A 8 -7.68 7.65 -3.51
C ALA A 8 -8.14 7.67 -2.04
N PHE A 9 -7.29 7.21 -1.13
CA PHE A 9 -7.65 7.12 0.28
C PHE A 9 -6.44 7.13 1.22
N SER A 10 -6.73 7.32 2.51
CA SER A 10 -5.76 7.24 3.59
C SER A 10 -6.21 6.30 4.71
N TYR A 11 -5.23 5.86 5.50
CA TYR A 11 -5.40 5.18 6.78
C TYR A 11 -4.48 5.82 7.81
N ALA A 12 -5.04 6.21 8.95
CA ALA A 12 -4.25 6.55 10.13
C ALA A 12 -4.21 5.32 11.06
N ILE A 13 -3.02 4.87 11.41
CA ILE A 13 -2.79 3.71 12.27
C ILE A 13 -2.20 4.23 13.58
N PRO A 14 -3.03 4.50 14.60
CA PRO A 14 -2.59 5.07 15.86
C PRO A 14 -2.11 3.99 16.83
N ARG A 15 -1.71 4.42 18.04
CA ARG A 15 -1.37 3.56 19.20
C ARG A 15 -0.12 2.69 18.98
N LEU A 16 0.79 3.17 18.14
CA LEU A 16 2.13 2.62 18.02
C LEU A 16 3.06 3.30 19.03
N THR A 17 4.19 2.68 19.34
CA THR A 17 5.27 3.35 20.08
C THR A 17 5.83 4.49 19.23
N ALA A 18 5.68 5.72 19.70
CA ALA A 18 6.21 6.91 19.03
C ALA A 18 7.72 6.79 18.79
N GLY A 19 8.18 7.14 17.59
CA GLY A 19 9.60 7.04 17.21
C GLY A 19 10.12 5.63 16.97
N ALA A 20 9.32 4.58 17.17
CA ALA A 20 9.71 3.21 16.84
C ALA A 20 9.54 2.94 15.33
N THR A 21 10.37 2.06 14.79
CA THR A 21 10.34 1.66 13.38
C THR A 21 9.57 0.37 13.20
N TYR A 22 8.66 0.39 12.22
CA TYR A 22 7.80 -0.74 11.87
C TYR A 22 8.05 -1.15 10.43
N THR A 23 7.89 -2.44 10.15
CA THR A 23 7.73 -2.95 8.79
C THR A 23 6.26 -2.88 8.42
N VAL A 24 5.96 -2.14 7.35
CA VAL A 24 4.63 -2.12 6.73
C VAL A 24 4.66 -3.11 5.59
N LYS A 25 3.74 -4.08 5.61
CA LYS A 25 3.52 -5.00 4.50
C LYS A 25 2.16 -4.72 3.89
N LEU A 26 2.14 -4.57 2.57
CA LEU A 26 0.96 -4.29 1.77
C LEU A 26 0.74 -5.46 0.82
N ASP A 27 -0.46 -6.03 0.90
CA ASP A 27 -0.90 -7.07 0.01
C ASP A 27 -1.82 -6.50 -1.06
N PHE A 28 -1.57 -6.88 -2.30
CA PHE A 28 -2.35 -6.50 -3.46
C PHE A 28 -2.77 -7.73 -4.26
N ALA A 29 -3.89 -7.64 -4.94
CA ALA A 29 -4.25 -8.54 -6.04
C ALA A 29 -5.02 -7.73 -7.08
N GLU A 30 -4.64 -7.84 -8.35
CA GLU A 30 -5.43 -7.24 -9.42
C GLU A 30 -6.63 -8.14 -9.73
N LEU A 31 -7.83 -7.58 -9.56
CA LEU A 31 -9.10 -8.29 -9.67
C LEU A 31 -9.85 -7.95 -10.97
N TYR A 32 -9.45 -6.90 -11.68
CA TYR A 32 -10.16 -6.39 -12.86
C TYR A 32 -9.28 -6.28 -14.10
N TRP A 33 -8.09 -5.67 -13.96
CA TRP A 33 -7.23 -5.39 -15.10
C TRP A 33 -6.38 -6.58 -15.51
N THR A 34 -6.04 -6.62 -16.81
CA THR A 34 -5.32 -7.75 -17.41
C THR A 34 -4.05 -7.33 -18.15
N LYS A 35 -3.76 -6.03 -18.23
CA LYS A 35 -2.54 -5.49 -18.84
C LYS A 35 -1.84 -4.53 -17.89
N ALA A 36 -0.51 -4.52 -17.96
CA ALA A 36 0.32 -3.53 -17.29
C ALA A 36 -0.08 -2.11 -17.74
N GLY A 37 0.08 -1.14 -16.83
CA GLY A 37 -0.20 0.27 -17.03
C GLY A 37 -1.67 0.67 -16.92
N GLN A 38 -2.61 -0.29 -16.82
CA GLN A 38 -4.03 0.03 -16.69
C GLN A 38 -4.40 0.53 -15.30
N ARG A 39 -3.62 0.14 -14.28
CA ARG A 39 -3.69 0.68 -12.92
C ARG A 39 -2.29 0.96 -12.41
N VAL A 40 -2.05 2.20 -12.05
CA VAL A 40 -0.78 2.68 -11.51
C VAL A 40 -1.08 3.62 -10.36
N PHE A 41 -0.43 3.42 -9.21
CA PHE A 41 -0.64 4.27 -8.06
C PHE A 41 0.62 4.39 -7.19
N ASN A 42 0.65 5.38 -6.32
CA ASN A 42 1.72 5.53 -5.33
C ASN A 42 1.20 5.21 -3.92
N VAL A 43 2.12 4.82 -3.04
CA VAL A 43 1.86 4.70 -1.61
C VAL A 43 2.88 5.53 -0.85
N SER A 44 2.40 6.43 0.00
CA SER A 44 3.22 7.20 0.92
C SER A 44 2.91 6.82 2.37
N ALA A 45 3.91 7.04 3.23
CA ALA A 45 3.79 6.89 4.67
C ALA A 45 4.37 8.14 5.34
N ASN A 46 3.59 8.76 6.23
CA ASN A 46 3.95 10.01 6.92
C ASN A 46 4.40 11.12 5.95
N GLY A 47 3.68 11.26 4.83
CA GLY A 47 3.95 12.26 3.79
C GLY A 47 5.13 11.94 2.86
N GLN A 48 5.86 10.83 3.09
CA GLN A 48 6.98 10.42 2.26
C GLN A 48 6.58 9.26 1.34
N VAL A 49 6.84 9.38 0.04
CA VAL A 49 6.57 8.29 -0.92
C VAL A 49 7.45 7.10 -0.58
N LYS A 50 6.84 5.92 -0.40
CA LYS A 50 7.52 4.66 -0.07
C LYS A 50 7.48 3.67 -1.22
N LEU A 51 6.38 3.67 -1.98
CA LEU A 51 6.24 2.91 -3.22
C LEU A 51 5.75 3.87 -4.30
N SER A 52 6.46 3.91 -5.43
CA SER A 52 6.07 4.69 -6.59
C SER A 52 5.67 3.79 -7.75
N ASN A 53 4.72 4.25 -8.57
CA ASN A 53 4.26 3.60 -9.79
C ASN A 53 3.95 2.09 -9.60
N VAL A 54 3.22 1.76 -8.54
CA VAL A 54 2.78 0.40 -8.26
C VAL A 54 1.85 -0.05 -9.37
N ASP A 55 2.29 -1.07 -10.11
CA ASP A 55 1.53 -1.79 -11.12
C ASP A 55 1.52 -3.28 -10.74
N ILE A 56 0.34 -3.76 -10.34
CA ILE A 56 0.16 -5.13 -9.84
C ILE A 56 0.25 -6.14 -10.99
N VAL A 57 -0.27 -5.80 -12.18
CA VAL A 57 -0.23 -6.69 -13.36
C VAL A 57 1.19 -6.80 -13.90
N ALA A 58 1.95 -5.70 -13.94
CA ALA A 58 3.37 -5.76 -14.31
C ALA A 58 4.19 -6.61 -13.34
N ALA A 59 3.85 -6.59 -12.05
CA ALA A 59 4.58 -7.31 -11.01
C ALA A 59 4.30 -8.82 -10.95
N ALA A 60 3.04 -9.26 -11.15
CA ALA A 60 2.66 -10.67 -10.98
C ALA A 60 2.05 -11.32 -12.23
N GLY A 61 1.79 -10.56 -13.28
CA GLY A 61 0.93 -10.97 -14.38
C GLY A 61 -0.55 -10.99 -13.99
N VAL A 62 -1.36 -11.70 -14.76
CA VAL A 62 -2.83 -11.73 -14.59
C VAL A 62 -3.29 -12.81 -13.61
N GLY A 63 -4.54 -12.66 -13.12
CA GLY A 63 -5.32 -13.73 -12.50
C GLY A 63 -5.20 -13.84 -10.97
N ASN A 64 -5.64 -12.83 -10.23
CA ASN A 64 -5.80 -12.86 -8.76
C ASN A 64 -4.54 -13.27 -7.98
N LYS A 65 -3.35 -13.01 -8.54
CA LYS A 65 -2.08 -13.34 -7.90
C LYS A 65 -1.75 -12.29 -6.85
N ALA A 66 -1.38 -12.79 -5.67
CA ALA A 66 -0.94 -11.95 -4.57
C ALA A 66 0.40 -11.29 -4.90
N VAL A 67 0.46 -9.97 -4.75
CA VAL A 67 1.69 -9.18 -4.76
C VAL A 67 1.88 -8.59 -3.38
N VAL A 68 3.02 -8.89 -2.77
CA VAL A 68 3.44 -8.27 -1.51
C VAL A 68 4.45 -7.17 -1.82
N ARG A 69 4.28 -6.02 -1.18
CA ARG A 69 5.32 -4.98 -1.06
C ARG A 69 5.52 -4.63 0.40
N GLN A 70 6.75 -4.34 0.77
CA GLN A 70 7.07 -3.93 2.14
C GLN A 70 8.05 -2.78 2.16
N PHE A 71 7.94 -1.96 3.18
CA PHE A 71 8.89 -0.89 3.48
C PHE A 71 8.91 -0.61 4.98
N THR A 72 9.97 0.04 5.44
CA THR A 72 10.06 0.51 6.83
C THR A 72 9.58 1.96 6.96
N VAL A 73 8.94 2.25 8.08
CA VAL A 73 8.53 3.61 8.47
C VAL A 73 8.60 3.75 9.98
N THR A 74 9.00 4.93 10.43
CA THR A 74 9.01 5.31 11.83
C THR A 74 7.67 5.96 12.18
N ALA A 75 7.02 5.48 13.26
CA ALA A 75 5.81 6.12 13.78
C ALA A 75 6.13 7.55 14.23
N ASP A 76 5.22 8.48 13.96
CA ASP A 76 5.42 9.89 14.31
C ASP A 76 5.43 10.12 15.84
N GLY A 77 5.61 11.38 16.25
CA GLY A 77 5.65 11.75 17.66
C GLY A 77 4.36 11.45 18.44
N SER A 78 3.25 11.18 17.75
CA SER A 78 1.98 10.75 18.35
C SER A 78 1.81 9.23 18.41
N GLY A 79 2.77 8.46 17.89
CA GLY A 79 2.63 7.02 17.74
C GLY A 79 1.68 6.65 16.60
N THR A 80 1.67 7.43 15.52
CA THR A 80 0.83 7.19 14.35
C THR A 80 1.67 6.94 13.09
N ILE A 81 1.23 5.98 12.28
CA ILE A 81 1.65 5.88 10.87
C ILE A 81 0.44 6.26 10.02
N THR A 82 0.60 7.27 9.16
CA THR A 82 -0.41 7.66 8.18
C THR A 82 -0.01 7.14 6.82
N LEU A 83 -0.77 6.18 6.27
CA LEU A 83 -0.62 5.68 4.91
C LEU A 83 -1.55 6.45 3.98
N GLN A 84 -1.06 6.79 2.79
CA GLN A 84 -1.87 7.39 1.74
C GLN A 84 -1.62 6.71 0.40
N PHE A 85 -2.72 6.37 -0.26
CA PHE A 85 -2.77 5.73 -1.57
C PHE A 85 -3.27 6.75 -2.58
N THR A 86 -2.47 7.06 -3.59
CA THR A 86 -2.78 8.09 -4.59
C THR A 86 -2.79 7.49 -5.99
N THR A 87 -3.88 7.73 -6.69
CA THR A 87 -4.04 7.33 -8.09
C THR A 87 -3.06 8.09 -8.99
N VAL A 88 -2.44 7.35 -9.90
CA VAL A 88 -1.73 7.90 -11.07
C VAL A 88 -2.52 7.55 -12.34
N VAL A 89 -2.87 6.27 -12.50
CA VAL A 89 -3.77 5.75 -13.55
C VAL A 89 -4.78 4.83 -12.87
N ASP A 90 -6.07 5.15 -12.98
CA ASP A 90 -7.18 4.46 -12.32
C ASP A 90 -7.03 4.32 -10.78
N ASN A 91 -8.04 3.79 -10.12
CA ASN A 91 -8.14 3.71 -8.67
C ASN A 91 -6.98 2.94 -8.04
N ALA A 92 -6.26 3.58 -7.11
CA ALA A 92 -5.34 2.86 -6.24
C ALA A 92 -6.07 1.76 -5.46
N GLN A 93 -5.37 0.70 -5.08
CA GLN A 93 -5.99 -0.37 -4.30
C GLN A 93 -5.08 -0.99 -3.26
N VAL A 94 -5.68 -1.63 -2.26
CA VAL A 94 -4.99 -2.49 -1.30
C VAL A 94 -5.94 -3.60 -0.83
N SER A 95 -5.42 -4.82 -0.70
CA SER A 95 -6.16 -6.00 -0.22
C SER A 95 -5.86 -6.32 1.24
N GLY A 96 -4.68 -5.95 1.75
CA GLY A 96 -4.26 -6.16 3.13
C GLY A 96 -3.17 -5.19 3.57
N ILE A 97 -3.18 -4.81 4.84
CA ILE A 97 -2.17 -3.97 5.47
C ILE A 97 -1.76 -4.64 6.78
N GLU A 98 -0.47 -4.91 6.93
CA GLU A 98 0.12 -5.43 8.16
C GLU A 98 1.18 -4.47 8.69
N ILE A 99 1.18 -4.25 10.00
CA ILE A 99 2.15 -3.42 10.70
C ILE A 99 2.86 -4.31 11.71
N LEU A 100 4.15 -4.56 11.47
CA LEU A 100 4.94 -5.50 12.25
C LEU A 100 6.02 -4.71 13.00
N SER A 101 6.13 -4.94 14.31
CA SER A 101 7.29 -4.48 15.07
C SER A 101 8.55 -5.11 14.46
N SER A 102 9.59 -4.30 14.28
CA SER A 102 10.90 -4.80 13.86
C SER A 102 11.54 -5.66 14.95
#